data_AF-A0A0K8R4Y9-F1
#
_entry.id   AF-A0A0K8R4Y9-F1
#
_cell.length_a   1.000
_cell.length_b   1.000
_cell.length_c   1.000
_cell.angle_alpha   90.00
_cell.angle_beta   90.00
_cell.angle_gamma   90.00
#
_symmetry.space_group_name_H-M   'P 1'
#
loop_
_entity.id
_entity.type
_entity.pdbx_description
1 polymer ?
#
loop_
_entity_poly.entity_id
_entity_poly.type
_entity_poly.pdbx_seq_one_letter_code
_entity_poly.pdbx_strand_id
1 'polypeptide(L)'
;MATCSDVASEYLCIERKQCELLLGIPYGDKVSHVYSPVDYARETHECFVRKYCTGAKTVIFLGMNPGPFGMAQNGVRPVEFRMALQASHRLVLTGTLVSTADFF
;
A
#
# COMPACT_ATOMS: atom_id res chain seq x y z
N MET A 1 5.45 26.71 -15.75
CA MET A 1 5.61 26.37 -14.32
C MET A 1 5.44 24.86 -14.21
N ALA A 2 6.54 24.11 -14.07
CA ALA A 2 6.45 22.67 -13.83
C ALA A 2 5.88 22.49 -12.42
N THR A 3 4.73 21.84 -12.29
CA THR A 3 4.25 21.38 -10.99
C THR A 3 5.30 20.42 -10.44
N CYS A 4 5.97 20.78 -9.35
CA CYS A 4 6.77 19.83 -8.60
C CYS A 4 5.78 18.77 -8.12
N SER A 5 5.71 17.63 -8.81
CA SER A 5 4.85 16.53 -8.41
C SER A 5 5.28 16.12 -7.01
N ASP A 6 4.34 16.13 -6.07
CA ASP A 6 4.62 15.61 -4.75
C ASP A 6 4.71 14.08 -4.83
N VAL A 7 5.57 13.50 -3.99
CA VAL A 7 5.87 12.06 -4.00
C VAL A 7 4.61 11.20 -3.79
N ALA A 8 3.62 11.70 -3.04
CA ALA A 8 2.35 11.00 -2.84
C ALA A 8 1.54 10.93 -4.14
N SER A 9 1.48 12.03 -4.90
CA SER A 9 0.82 12.05 -6.20
C SER A 9 1.48 11.12 -7.22
N GLU A 10 2.81 11.05 -7.25
CA GLU A 10 3.55 10.10 -8.09
C GLU A 10 3.27 8.65 -7.69
N TYR A 11 3.31 8.35 -6.40
CA TYR A 11 2.99 7.02 -5.87
C TYR A 11 1.58 6.58 -6.28
N LEU A 12 0.56 7.42 -6.05
CA LEU A 12 -0.83 7.12 -6.40
C LEU A 12 -1.03 6.94 -7.92
N CYS A 13 -0.23 7.64 -8.73
CA CYS A 13 -0.25 7.45 -10.18
C CYS A 13 0.29 6.07 -10.58
N ILE A 14 1.42 5.67 -10.00
CA ILE A 14 2.02 4.34 -10.23
C ILE A 14 1.07 3.23 -9.79
N GLU A 15 0.46 3.37 -8.62
CA GLU A 15 -0.46 2.37 -8.07
C GLU A 15 -1.69 2.18 -8.95
N ARG A 16 -2.33 3.27 -9.40
CA ARG A 16 -3.47 3.18 -10.33
C ARG A 16 -3.09 2.48 -11.63
N LYS A 17 -1.96 2.84 -12.22
CA LYS A 17 -1.46 2.19 -13.43
C LYS A 17 -1.23 0.69 -13.21
N GLN A 18 -0.72 0.30 -12.04
CA GLN A 18 -0.57 -1.11 -11.70
C GLN A 18 -1.92 -1.81 -11.57
N CYS A 19 -2.91 -1.21 -10.89
CA CYS A 19 -4.26 -1.75 -10.77
C CYS A 19 -4.90 -1.96 -12.16
N GLU A 20 -4.76 -0.99 -13.07
CA GLU A 20 -5.25 -1.12 -14.46
C GLU A 20 -4.62 -2.31 -15.19
N LEU A 21 -3.31 -2.53 -15.02
CA LEU A 21 -2.62 -3.67 -15.61
C LEU A 21 -3.07 -5.00 -15.01
N LEU A 22 -3.29 -5.06 -13.70
CA LEU A 22 -3.76 -6.27 -13.00
C LEU A 22 -5.18 -6.66 -13.40
N LEU A 23 -6.07 -5.67 -13.60
CA LEU A 23 -7.43 -5.91 -14.08
C LEU A 23 -7.48 -6.54 -15.48
N GLY A 24 -6.42 -6.37 -16.28
CA GLY A 24 -6.30 -6.97 -17.61
C GLY A 24 -5.84 -8.44 -17.61
N ILE A 25 -5.51 -9.03 -16.47
CA ILE A 25 -4.97 -10.41 -16.40
C ILE A 25 -6.11 -11.44 -16.43
N PRO A 26 -6.06 -12.46 -17.31
CA PRO A 26 -7.00 -13.58 -17.27
C PRO A 26 -6.56 -14.60 -16.20
N TYR A 27 -7.12 -14.48 -14.99
CA TYR A 27 -6.75 -15.31 -13.83
C TYR A 27 -7.16 -16.80 -13.92
N GLY A 28 -7.94 -17.18 -14.93
CA GLY A 28 -8.39 -18.55 -15.17
C GLY A 28 -9.43 -19.06 -14.17
N ASP A 29 -9.92 -20.28 -14.42
CA ASP A 29 -11.15 -20.79 -13.78
C ASP A 29 -11.02 -21.09 -12.28
N LYS A 30 -9.79 -21.16 -11.75
CA LYS A 30 -9.55 -21.39 -10.32
C LYS A 30 -9.78 -20.15 -9.46
N VAL A 31 -9.81 -18.96 -10.07
CA VAL A 31 -10.01 -17.69 -9.37
C VAL A 31 -11.45 -17.26 -9.58
N SER A 32 -12.27 -17.38 -8.53
CA SER A 32 -13.69 -17.02 -8.60
C SER A 32 -13.94 -15.53 -8.42
N HIS A 33 -13.10 -14.83 -7.65
CA HIS A 33 -13.26 -13.42 -7.31
C HIS A 33 -11.90 -12.72 -7.26
N VAL A 34 -11.87 -11.48 -7.73
CA VAL A 34 -10.72 -10.58 -7.64
C VAL A 34 -11.21 -9.31 -6.97
N TYR A 35 -10.49 -8.87 -5.93
CA TYR A 35 -10.78 -7.65 -5.20
C TYR A 35 -9.65 -6.65 -5.43
N SER A 36 -10.01 -5.39 -5.68
CA SER A 36 -9.09 -4.25 -5.75
C SER A 36 -9.42 -3.26 -4.63
N PRO A 37 -8.82 -3.41 -3.43
CA PRO A 37 -9.10 -2.51 -2.30
C PRO A 37 -8.71 -1.07 -2.57
N VAL A 38 -7.72 -0.85 -3.44
CA VAL A 38 -7.31 0.49 -3.88
C VAL A 38 -8.43 1.19 -4.66
N ASP A 39 -9.31 0.44 -5.33
CA ASP A 39 -10.44 1.02 -6.05
C ASP A 39 -11.64 1.27 -5.14
N TYR A 40 -12.11 0.26 -4.41
CA TYR A 40 -13.34 0.42 -3.60
C TYR A 40 -13.11 1.12 -2.25
N ALA A 41 -11.90 1.09 -1.70
CA ALA A 41 -11.51 1.81 -0.48
C ALA A 41 -10.57 3.00 -0.79
N ARG A 42 -10.66 3.55 -2.01
CA ARG A 42 -9.77 4.61 -2.53
C ARG A 42 -9.63 5.79 -1.60
N GLU A 43 -10.74 6.32 -1.07
CA GLU A 43 -10.70 7.54 -0.26
C GLU A 43 -9.81 7.37 0.98
N THR A 44 -9.99 6.27 1.72
CA THR A 44 -9.18 5.97 2.90
C THR A 44 -7.73 5.71 2.52
N HIS A 45 -7.50 5.00 1.41
CA HIS A 45 -6.16 4.73 0.89
C HIS A 45 -5.41 6.02 0.51
N GLU A 46 -6.04 6.90 -0.30
CA GLU A 46 -5.44 8.16 -0.71
C GLU A 46 -5.18 9.09 0.48
N CYS A 47 -6.10 9.14 1.44
CA CYS A 47 -5.91 9.89 2.69
C CYS A 47 -4.67 9.41 3.44
N PHE A 48 -4.49 8.09 3.56
CA PHE A 48 -3.30 7.50 4.17
C PHE A 48 -2.03 7.88 3.41
N VAL A 49 -2.01 7.69 2.09
CA VAL A 49 -0.83 7.97 1.26
C VAL A 49 -0.45 9.45 1.34
N ARG A 50 -1.39 10.38 1.16
CA ARG A 50 -1.11 11.83 1.25
C ARG A 50 -0.61 12.24 2.64
N LYS A 51 -1.09 11.58 3.69
CA LYS A 51 -0.68 11.88 5.07
C LYS A 51 0.74 11.41 5.39
N TYR A 52 1.18 10.26 4.87
CA TYR A 52 2.44 9.62 5.29
C TYR A 52 3.53 9.59 4.20
N CYS A 53 3.17 9.76 2.93
CA CYS A 53 4.09 9.78 1.77
C CYS A 53 4.56 11.21 1.43
N THR A 54 5.02 11.96 2.42
CA THR A 54 5.37 13.38 2.28
C THR A 54 6.80 13.66 1.78
N GLY A 55 7.55 12.62 1.39
CA GLY A 55 8.93 12.76 0.94
C GLY A 55 9.64 11.40 0.82
N ALA A 56 10.89 11.44 0.37
CA ALA A 56 11.72 10.25 0.18
C ALA A 56 11.86 9.44 1.47
N LYS A 57 11.76 8.10 1.36
CA LYS A 57 11.91 7.16 2.47
C LYS A 57 13.18 6.34 2.27
N THR A 58 14.01 6.23 3.30
CA THR A 58 15.22 5.39 3.28
C THR A 58 14.90 3.90 3.45
N VAL A 59 13.72 3.59 4.00
CA VAL A 59 13.27 2.23 4.27
C VAL A 59 11.84 2.07 3.75
N ILE A 60 11.58 0.97 3.04
CA ILE A 60 10.27 0.55 2.57
C ILE A 60 9.98 -0.82 3.18
N PHE A 61 8.84 -0.94 3.86
CA PHE A 61 8.33 -2.24 4.30
C PHE A 61 7.40 -2.77 3.23
N LEU A 62 7.62 -4.01 2.79
CA LEU A 62 6.87 -4.62 1.71
C LEU A 62 6.14 -5.86 2.24
N GLY A 63 4.81 -5.78 2.27
CA GLY A 63 3.97 -6.95 2.50
C GLY A 63 3.69 -7.72 1.22
N MET A 64 2.94 -8.82 1.33
CA MET A 64 2.47 -9.59 0.17
C MET A 64 1.24 -8.93 -0.46
N ASN A 65 0.05 -9.28 0.03
CA ASN A 65 -1.24 -8.94 -0.56
C ASN A 65 -2.24 -8.52 0.52
N PRO A 66 -3.36 -7.86 0.16
CA PRO A 66 -4.42 -7.51 1.10
C PRO A 66 -4.98 -8.74 1.83
N GLY A 67 -4.94 -8.73 3.17
CA GLY A 67 -5.65 -9.71 4.00
C GLY A 67 -7.14 -9.36 4.16
N PRO A 68 -8.04 -10.34 4.36
CA PRO A 68 -9.50 -10.15 4.34
C PRO A 68 -10.05 -9.29 5.49
N PHE A 69 -9.31 -9.19 6.61
CA PHE A 69 -9.68 -8.41 7.79
C PHE A 69 -8.82 -7.15 7.98
N GLY A 70 -8.03 -6.78 6.97
CA GLY A 70 -7.12 -5.64 7.00
C GLY A 70 -7.38 -4.71 5.82
N MET A 71 -6.38 -4.59 4.93
CA MET A 71 -6.45 -3.71 3.76
C MET A 71 -7.68 -3.98 2.89
N ALA A 72 -8.16 -5.23 2.82
CA ALA A 72 -9.38 -5.54 2.07
C ALA A 72 -10.64 -4.86 2.63
N GLN A 73 -10.65 -4.39 3.88
CA GLN A 73 -11.80 -3.69 4.47
C GLN A 73 -11.62 -2.17 4.45
N ASN A 74 -10.39 -1.70 4.68
CA ASN A 74 -10.12 -0.29 4.98
C ASN A 74 -9.15 0.40 4.02
N GLY A 75 -8.62 -0.30 3.00
CA GLY A 75 -7.68 0.26 2.04
C GLY A 75 -6.26 0.51 2.58
N VAL A 76 -5.93 0.17 3.83
CA VAL A 76 -4.61 0.42 4.44
C VAL A 76 -4.04 -0.88 5.02
N ARG A 77 -2.79 -1.26 4.71
CA ARG A 77 -2.25 -2.50 5.29
C ARG A 77 -1.82 -2.30 6.75
N PRO A 78 -1.87 -3.38 7.55
CA PRO A 78 -1.45 -3.34 8.94
C PRO A 78 0.00 -2.91 9.12
N VAL A 79 0.88 -3.27 8.17
CA VAL A 79 2.30 -2.91 8.21
C VAL A 79 2.50 -1.40 8.05
N GLU A 80 1.77 -0.72 7.16
CA GLU A 80 1.83 0.74 7.05
C GLU A 80 1.12 1.45 8.21
N PHE A 81 0.07 0.85 8.78
CA PHE A 81 -0.61 1.41 9.96
C PHE A 81 0.30 1.42 11.20
N ARG A 82 1.10 0.35 11.41
CA ARG A 82 2.10 0.32 12.48
C ARG A 82 3.24 1.31 12.23
N MET A 83 3.63 1.54 10.98
CA MET A 83 4.61 2.58 10.64
C MET A 83 4.11 3.99 10.96
N ALA A 84 2.83 4.29 10.69
CA ALA A 84 2.23 5.57 11.04
C ALA A 84 2.26 5.86 12.56
N LEU A 85 2.09 4.82 13.38
CA LEU A 85 2.22 4.89 14.84
C LEU A 85 3.68 5.01 15.31
N GLN A 86 4.62 4.30 14.67
CA GLN A 86 6.04 4.34 15.03
C GLN A 86 6.79 5.59 14.50
N ALA A 87 6.31 6.23 13.43
CA ALA A 87 6.92 7.46 12.91
C ALA A 87 6.88 8.63 13.89
N SER A 88 5.95 8.63 14.86
CA SER A 88 5.91 9.60 15.96
C SER A 88 7.03 9.39 17.00
N HIS A 89 7.69 8.23 17.02
CA HIS A 89 8.83 7.94 17.90
C HIS A 89 9.89 7.11 17.14
N ARG A 90 10.70 7.81 16.34
CA ARG A 90 12.00 7.42 15.76
C ARG A 90 12.23 5.90 15.62
N LEU A 91 11.89 5.36 14.46
CA LEU A 91 12.17 3.96 14.12
C LEU A 91 13.54 3.84 13.44
N VAL A 92 14.48 3.16 14.12
CA VAL A 92 15.67 2.57 13.50
C VAL A 92 15.39 1.07 13.43
N LEU A 93 15.26 0.51 12.23
CA LEU A 93 15.29 -0.94 12.02
C LEU A 93 16.41 -1.25 11.03
N THR A 94 17.52 -1.74 11.58
CA THR A 94 18.58 -2.43 10.85
C THR A 94 18.06 -3.76 10.32
N GLY A 95 18.52 -4.13 9.12
CA GLY A 95 17.86 -5.07 8.24
C GLY A 95 17.56 -6.45 8.81
N THR A 96 16.32 -6.88 8.66
CA THR A 96 15.93 -8.28 8.46
C THR A 96 14.58 -8.24 7.72
N LEU A 97 14.47 -8.96 6.59
CA LEU A 97 13.19 -9.16 5.91
C LEU A 97 12.33 -10.05 6.80
N VAL A 98 11.34 -9.47 7.48
CA VAL A 98 10.30 -10.24 8.19
C VAL A 98 9.16 -10.46 7.22
N SER A 99 8.97 -11.72 6.80
CA SER A 99 7.84 -12.13 5.98
C SER A 99 6.55 -12.06 6.82
N THR A 100 5.50 -11.45 6.29
CA THR A 100 4.18 -11.44 6.94
C THR A 100 3.49 -12.81 6.95
N ALA A 101 4.13 -13.86 6.43
CA ALA A 101 3.64 -15.24 6.53
C ALA A 101 3.65 -15.77 7.98
N ASP A 102 4.33 -15.10 8.91
CA ASP A 102 4.44 -15.52 10.32
C ASP A 102 3.34 -14.93 11.23
N PHE A 103 2.33 -14.26 10.67
CA PHE A 103 1.24 -13.60 11.42
C PHE A 103 -0.17 -14.06 11.02
N PHE A 104 -0.30 -15.27 10.48
CA PHE A 104 -1.58 -15.99 10.35
C PHE A 104 -1.53 -17.33 11.07
#